data_AF-A0A0F9ZDW9-F1
#
_entry.id   AF-A0A0F9ZDW9-F1
#
_cell.length_a   1.000
_cell.length_b   1.000
_cell.length_c   1.000
_cell.angle_alpha   90.00
_cell.angle_beta   90.00
_cell.angle_gamma   90.00
#
_symmetry.space_group_name_H-M   'P 1'
#
loop_
_entity.id
_entity.type
_entity.pdbx_description
1 polymer ?
#
loop_
_entity_poly.entity_id
_entity_poly.type
_entity_poly.pdbx_seq_one_letter_code
_entity_poly.pdbx_strand_id
1 'polypeptide(L)'
;MITNQTAFGYHSRQKEKNWVFCRKSEGTVNLQLSDYIFFIAKGDLPRPIVGYAQVGEVGSMKIIDIWNKYGEKTSCQNIATLETRLDKDRDKKVGYYEITNVKYTNKARTVTDTEIGFAKDIQVGKFISKEQTYALLSYFNTGNRDEMEKYFPNKR
;
A
#
# COMPACT_ATOMS: atom_id res chain seq x y z
N MET A 1 -0.38 1.77 3.52
CA MET A 1 -1.11 0.49 3.44
C MET A 1 -0.37 -0.55 4.28
N ILE A 2 -1.07 -1.35 5.08
CA ILE A 2 -0.46 -2.44 5.85
C ILE A 2 -0.46 -3.70 4.97
N THR A 3 0.71 -4.25 4.69
CA THR A 3 0.84 -5.53 3.99
C THR A 3 1.12 -6.63 5.02
N ASN A 4 0.51 -7.80 4.83
CA ASN A 4 0.94 -8.97 5.59
C ASN A 4 2.37 -9.31 5.14
N GLN A 5 3.26 -9.63 6.10
CA GLN A 5 4.67 -9.92 5.86
C GLN A 5 4.84 -11.05 4.82
N THR A 6 3.89 -11.99 4.76
CA THR A 6 3.85 -13.09 3.79
C THR A 6 3.58 -12.62 2.36
N ALA A 7 2.61 -11.72 2.14
CA ALA A 7 2.33 -11.15 0.82
C ALA A 7 3.48 -10.26 0.34
N PHE A 8 4.02 -9.45 1.26
CA PHE A 8 5.20 -8.62 0.98
C PHE A 8 6.43 -9.46 0.63
N GLY A 9 6.69 -10.53 1.37
CA GLY A 9 7.79 -11.46 1.12
C GLY A 9 7.65 -12.24 -0.20
N TYR A 10 6.42 -12.63 -0.57
CA TYR A 10 6.16 -13.32 -1.82
C TYR A 10 6.46 -12.44 -3.04
N HIS A 11 5.87 -11.24 -3.10
CA HIS A 11 6.01 -10.37 -4.26
C HIS A 11 7.38 -9.69 -4.40
N SER A 12 8.07 -9.42 -3.27
CA SER A 12 9.46 -8.93 -3.31
C SER A 12 10.41 -9.93 -3.95
N ARG A 13 10.18 -11.24 -3.77
CA ARG A 13 10.95 -12.30 -4.44
C ARG A 13 10.62 -12.42 -5.92
N GLN A 14 9.36 -12.22 -6.29
CA GLN A 14 8.87 -12.27 -7.68
C GLN A 14 9.33 -11.07 -8.52
N LYS A 15 9.89 -10.01 -7.90
CA LYS A 15 10.19 -8.71 -8.55
C LYS A 15 8.97 -8.12 -9.28
N GLU A 16 7.77 -8.49 -8.88
CA GLU A 16 6.54 -7.99 -9.48
C GLU A 16 6.44 -6.48 -9.25
N LYS A 17 6.32 -5.74 -10.35
CA LYS A 17 6.29 -4.28 -10.35
C LYS A 17 4.89 -3.71 -10.14
N ASN A 18 3.85 -4.53 -10.32
CA ASN A 18 2.45 -4.10 -10.24
C ASN A 18 1.60 -5.07 -9.44
N TRP A 19 0.83 -4.58 -8.47
CA TRP A 19 -0.10 -5.38 -7.66
C TRP A 19 -1.48 -4.77 -7.67
N VAL A 20 -2.49 -5.57 -7.35
CA VAL A 20 -3.88 -5.12 -7.23
C VAL A 20 -4.39 -5.33 -5.82
N PHE A 21 -4.95 -4.27 -5.26
CA PHE A 21 -5.58 -4.31 -3.95
C PHE A 21 -7.09 -4.16 -4.11
N CYS A 22 -7.80 -5.18 -3.66
CA CYS A 22 -9.25 -5.18 -3.64
C CYS A 22 -9.75 -4.75 -2.25
N ARG A 23 -10.85 -3.99 -2.23
CA ARG A 23 -11.54 -3.56 -1.01
C ARG A 23 -12.85 -4.33 -0.85
N LYS A 24 -13.29 -4.49 0.39
CA LYS A 24 -14.66 -4.99 0.64
C LYS A 24 -15.74 -4.01 0.21
N SER A 25 -15.45 -2.71 0.14
CA SER A 25 -16.40 -1.68 -0.31
C SER A 25 -16.41 -1.56 -1.84
N GLU A 26 -17.56 -1.26 -2.42
CA GLU A 26 -17.68 -0.91 -3.84
C GLU A 26 -17.10 0.47 -4.17
N GLY A 27 -17.11 1.38 -3.18
CA GLY A 27 -16.54 2.71 -3.31
C GLY A 27 -15.04 2.70 -3.48
N THR A 28 -14.55 3.58 -4.37
CA THR A 28 -13.12 3.86 -4.52
C THR A 28 -12.58 4.56 -3.26
N VAL A 29 -11.28 4.44 -2.99
CA VAL A 29 -10.62 5.31 -2.00
C VAL A 29 -10.44 6.66 -2.69
N ASN A 30 -10.33 7.74 -1.91
CA ASN A 30 -9.86 9.03 -2.41
C ASN A 30 -8.34 8.95 -2.73
N LEU A 31 -8.01 8.12 -3.72
CA LEU A 31 -6.69 7.95 -4.32
C LEU A 31 -6.83 8.33 -5.79
N GLN A 32 -5.91 9.15 -6.26
CA GLN A 32 -5.82 9.59 -7.65
C GLN A 32 -4.70 8.84 -8.36
N LEU A 33 -4.77 8.82 -9.69
CA LEU A 33 -3.67 8.31 -10.51
C LEU A 33 -2.37 9.05 -10.15
N SER A 34 -1.27 8.31 -10.10
CA SER A 34 0.06 8.77 -9.69
C SER A 34 0.23 9.11 -8.20
N ASP A 35 -0.80 8.95 -7.36
CA ASP A 35 -0.62 9.05 -5.90
C ASP A 35 0.38 8.00 -5.42
N TYR A 36 1.16 8.34 -4.41
CA TYR A 36 2.11 7.40 -3.81
C TYR A 36 1.49 6.66 -2.62
N ILE A 37 1.76 5.37 -2.56
CA ILE A 37 1.39 4.50 -1.45
C ILE A 37 2.66 3.97 -0.81
N PHE A 38 2.76 4.09 0.52
CA PHE A 38 3.85 3.52 1.31
C PHE A 38 3.41 2.22 1.99
N PHE A 39 4.28 1.21 1.96
CA PHE A 39 4.11 -0.06 2.66
C PHE A 39 4.80 0.01 4.02
N ILE A 40 4.04 -0.33 5.05
CA ILE A 40 4.52 -0.35 6.44
C ILE A 40 4.50 -1.79 6.91
N ALA A 41 5.59 -2.25 7.54
CA ALA A 41 5.63 -3.58 8.11
C ALA A 41 4.62 -3.73 9.25
N LYS A 42 3.94 -4.87 9.31
CA LYS A 42 3.09 -5.23 10.44
C LYS A 42 3.95 -5.57 11.66
N GLY A 43 3.54 -5.12 12.84
CA GLY A 43 4.25 -5.40 14.10
C GLY A 43 4.01 -4.34 15.17
N ASP A 44 4.81 -4.39 16.23
CA ASP A 44 4.83 -3.37 17.28
C ASP A 44 5.47 -2.07 16.80
N LEU A 45 5.14 -0.98 17.47
CA LEU A 45 5.73 0.32 17.17
C LEU A 45 7.19 0.38 17.66
N PRO A 46 8.06 1.13 16.94
CA PRO A 46 7.77 1.90 15.73
C PRO A 46 7.86 1.02 14.47
N ARG A 47 6.96 1.22 13.50
CA ARG A 47 6.86 0.34 12.32
C ARG A 47 7.70 0.85 11.15
N PRO A 48 8.56 0.03 10.52
CA PRO A 48 9.35 0.48 9.37
C PRO A 48 8.51 0.63 8.10
N ILE A 49 8.80 1.68 7.32
CA ILE A 49 8.41 1.75 5.90
C ILE A 49 9.36 0.84 5.13
N VAL A 50 8.79 -0.14 4.43
CA VAL A 50 9.54 -1.20 3.72
C VAL A 50 9.49 -1.05 2.21
N GLY A 51 8.68 -0.12 1.70
CA GLY A 51 8.63 0.20 0.28
C GLY A 51 7.56 1.24 -0.04
N TYR A 52 7.46 1.55 -1.32
CA TYR A 52 6.46 2.44 -1.87
C TYR A 52 6.11 2.06 -3.31
N ALA A 53 4.97 2.54 -3.78
CA ALA A 53 4.49 2.36 -5.14
C ALA A 53 3.66 3.56 -5.57
N GLN A 54 3.27 3.60 -6.84
CA GLN A 54 2.36 4.60 -7.39
C GLN A 54 1.02 3.97 -7.74
N VAL A 55 -0.07 4.72 -7.65
CA VAL A 55 -1.38 4.32 -8.12
C VAL A 55 -1.39 4.40 -9.65
N GLY A 56 -1.58 3.26 -10.32
CA GLY A 56 -1.68 3.17 -11.77
C GLY A 56 -3.12 3.10 -12.27
N GLU A 57 -4.02 2.49 -11.51
CA GLU A 57 -5.43 2.39 -11.87
C GLU A 57 -6.30 2.39 -10.61
N VAL A 58 -7.47 3.01 -10.66
CA VAL A 58 -8.49 2.94 -9.59
C VAL A 58 -9.83 2.69 -10.24
N GLY A 59 -10.60 1.75 -9.71
CA GLY A 59 -11.89 1.41 -10.28
C GLY A 59 -12.76 0.57 -9.36
N SER A 60 -13.89 0.11 -9.91
CA SER A 60 -14.80 -0.81 -9.26
C SER A 60 -15.39 -1.76 -10.30
N MET A 61 -15.25 -3.06 -10.09
CA MET A 61 -15.75 -4.10 -10.98
C MET A 61 -16.08 -5.37 -10.19
N LYS A 62 -16.67 -6.38 -10.84
CA LYS A 62 -16.96 -7.66 -10.16
C LYS A 62 -15.67 -8.38 -9.81
N ILE A 63 -15.69 -9.16 -8.73
CA ILE A 63 -14.53 -9.95 -8.30
C ILE A 63 -14.04 -10.89 -9.42
N ILE A 64 -14.96 -11.50 -10.19
CA ILE A 64 -14.59 -12.33 -11.34
C ILE A 64 -13.84 -11.56 -12.42
N ASP A 65 -14.24 -10.32 -12.70
CA ASP A 65 -13.61 -9.48 -13.72
C ASP A 65 -12.21 -9.03 -13.26
N ILE A 66 -12.04 -8.72 -11.96
CA ILE A 66 -10.71 -8.45 -11.38
C ILE A 66 -9.83 -9.66 -11.53
N TRP A 67 -10.33 -10.85 -11.18
CA TRP A 67 -9.53 -12.08 -11.29
C TRP A 67 -9.14 -12.37 -12.73
N ASN A 68 -10.06 -12.23 -13.68
CA ASN A 68 -9.77 -12.44 -15.10
C ASN A 68 -8.75 -11.42 -15.65
N LYS A 69 -8.79 -10.17 -15.19
CA LYS A 69 -7.87 -9.11 -15.63
C LYS A 69 -6.49 -9.20 -14.97
N TYR A 70 -6.43 -9.52 -13.68
CA TYR A 70 -5.23 -9.36 -12.86
C TYR A 70 -4.68 -10.67 -12.27
N GLY A 71 -5.52 -11.69 -12.10
CA GLY A 71 -5.15 -13.00 -11.56
C GLY A 71 -4.35 -12.91 -10.26
N GLU A 72 -3.19 -13.53 -10.25
CA GLU A 72 -2.29 -13.63 -9.09
C GLU A 72 -1.76 -12.27 -8.59
N LYS A 73 -1.82 -11.21 -9.41
CA LYS A 73 -1.46 -9.84 -8.98
C LYS A 73 -2.35 -9.31 -7.87
N THR A 74 -3.49 -9.94 -7.60
CA THR A 74 -4.36 -9.65 -6.44
C THR A 74 -3.80 -10.14 -5.10
N SER A 75 -2.61 -10.76 -5.11
CA SER A 75 -1.99 -11.45 -3.98
C SER A 75 -2.79 -12.65 -3.48
N CYS A 76 -3.64 -13.24 -4.32
CA CYS A 76 -4.43 -14.42 -4.04
C CYS A 76 -4.06 -15.55 -5.01
N GLN A 77 -3.95 -16.77 -4.50
CA GLN A 77 -3.55 -17.95 -5.29
C GLN A 77 -4.63 -18.38 -6.30
N ASN A 78 -5.90 -18.08 -6.01
CA ASN A 78 -7.04 -18.40 -6.85
C ASN A 78 -8.21 -17.48 -6.50
N ILE A 79 -9.25 -17.48 -7.33
CA ILE A 79 -10.46 -16.67 -7.14
C ILE A 79 -11.18 -16.99 -5.82
N ALA A 80 -11.21 -18.24 -5.36
CA ALA A 80 -11.89 -18.62 -4.12
C ALA A 80 -11.23 -17.98 -2.89
N THR A 81 -9.89 -17.88 -2.89
CA THR A 81 -9.13 -17.16 -1.85
C THR A 81 -9.43 -15.65 -1.89
N LEU A 82 -9.64 -15.09 -3.08
CA LEU A 82 -10.03 -13.68 -3.24
C LEU A 82 -11.46 -13.43 -2.73
N GLU A 83 -12.42 -14.28 -3.08
CA GLU A 83 -13.80 -14.27 -2.55
C GLU A 83 -13.80 -14.33 -1.02
N THR A 84 -13.07 -15.29 -0.44
CA THR A 84 -12.93 -15.46 1.01
C THR A 84 -12.33 -14.23 1.68
N ARG A 85 -11.26 -13.66 1.10
CA ARG A 85 -10.62 -12.44 1.63
C ARG A 85 -11.55 -11.23 1.61
N LEU A 86 -12.36 -11.12 0.55
CA LEU A 86 -13.29 -10.02 0.36
C LEU A 86 -14.63 -10.25 1.06
N ASP A 87 -14.89 -11.47 1.52
CA ASP A 87 -16.13 -11.88 2.18
C ASP A 87 -17.36 -11.58 1.29
N LYS A 88 -17.22 -11.94 0.01
CA LYS A 88 -18.17 -11.65 -1.08
C LYS A 88 -18.05 -12.68 -2.20
N ASP A 89 -19.17 -12.99 -2.83
CA ASP A 89 -19.22 -13.85 -4.02
C ASP A 89 -18.62 -13.16 -5.25
N ARG A 90 -18.10 -13.95 -6.19
CA ARG A 90 -17.45 -13.50 -7.44
C ARG A 90 -18.24 -12.50 -8.29
N ASP A 91 -19.56 -12.52 -8.20
CA ASP A 91 -20.45 -11.63 -8.94
C ASP A 91 -20.65 -10.26 -8.29
N LYS A 92 -20.20 -10.09 -7.04
CA LYS A 92 -20.28 -8.82 -6.32
C LYS A 92 -19.21 -7.86 -6.80
N LYS A 93 -19.58 -6.58 -6.86
CA LYS A 93 -18.65 -5.50 -7.16
C LYS A 93 -17.80 -5.18 -5.94
N VAL A 94 -16.56 -4.79 -6.21
CA VAL A 94 -15.61 -4.29 -5.23
C VAL A 94 -14.76 -3.19 -5.85
N GLY A 95 -14.40 -2.20 -5.04
CA GLY A 95 -13.40 -1.21 -5.40
C GLY A 95 -12.02 -1.86 -5.42
N TYR A 96 -11.20 -1.49 -6.41
CA TYR A 96 -9.82 -1.92 -6.50
C TYR A 96 -8.91 -0.76 -6.88
N TYR A 97 -7.62 -0.98 -6.67
CA TYR A 97 -6.59 -0.12 -7.21
C TYR A 97 -5.37 -0.96 -7.60
N GLU A 98 -4.89 -0.73 -8.81
CA GLU A 98 -3.60 -1.24 -9.27
C GLU A 98 -2.53 -0.26 -8.83
N ILE A 99 -1.52 -0.79 -8.16
CA ILE A 99 -0.28 -0.08 -7.92
C ILE A 99 0.76 -0.52 -8.92
N THR A 100 1.63 0.40 -9.31
CA THR A 100 2.72 0.20 -10.27
C THR A 100 4.01 0.74 -9.67
N ASN A 101 5.14 0.43 -10.33
CA ASN A 101 6.46 0.91 -9.91
C ASN A 101 6.79 0.60 -8.45
N VAL A 102 6.42 -0.60 -7.99
CA VAL A 102 6.74 -1.08 -6.64
C VAL A 102 8.25 -1.03 -6.41
N LYS A 103 8.67 -0.27 -5.41
CA LYS A 103 10.06 -0.13 -4.96
C LYS A 103 10.15 -0.54 -3.51
N TYR A 104 11.13 -1.39 -3.23
CA TYR A 104 11.46 -1.83 -1.88
C TYR A 104 12.58 -0.95 -1.33
N THR A 105 12.52 -0.62 -0.04
CA THR A 105 13.57 0.16 0.62
C THR A 105 14.09 -0.59 1.83
N ASN A 106 15.41 -0.69 1.92
CA ASN A 106 16.12 -1.18 3.10
C ASN A 106 16.53 -0.03 4.03
N LYS A 107 16.20 1.22 3.67
CA LYS A 107 16.46 2.39 4.52
C LYS A 107 15.43 2.40 5.65
N ALA A 108 15.89 2.12 6.86
CA ALA A 108 15.05 2.03 8.06
C ALA A 108 14.53 3.41 8.48
N ARG A 109 13.44 3.89 7.87
CA ARG A 109 12.59 4.89 8.50
C ARG A 109 11.46 4.17 9.20
N THR A 110 11.50 4.19 10.52
CA THR A 110 10.39 3.77 11.35
C THR A 110 9.45 4.96 11.54
N VAL A 111 8.16 4.68 11.51
CA VAL A 111 7.10 5.67 11.74
C VAL A 111 6.36 5.27 13.00
N THR A 112 6.20 6.23 13.91
CA THR A 112 5.31 6.10 15.06
C THR A 112 3.93 6.61 14.69
N ASP A 113 2.91 6.11 15.37
CA ASP A 113 1.52 6.54 15.17
C ASP A 113 1.28 8.03 15.48
N THR A 114 2.24 8.66 16.17
CA THR A 114 2.25 10.07 16.56
C THR A 114 2.95 10.99 15.56
N GLU A 115 3.94 10.51 14.80
CA GLU A 115 4.71 11.32 13.83
C GLU A 115 3.99 11.46 12.48
N ILE A 116 3.22 10.42 12.14
CA ILE A 116 2.25 10.43 11.07
C ILE A 116 0.98 10.09 11.80
N GLY A 117 -0.05 10.95 11.81
CA GLY A 117 -1.25 10.76 12.64
C GLY A 117 -2.05 9.49 12.29
N PHE A 118 -1.49 8.32 12.56
CA PHE A 118 -2.08 7.01 12.43
C PHE A 118 -2.89 6.83 13.71
N ALA A 119 -4.22 6.85 13.57
CA ALA A 119 -5.06 6.45 14.69
C ALA A 119 -4.78 4.98 15.04
N LYS A 120 -5.04 4.60 16.31
CA LYS A 120 -4.91 3.23 16.84
C LYS A 120 -5.57 2.15 15.95
N ASP A 121 -6.47 2.57 15.08
CA ASP A 121 -7.17 1.75 14.10
C ASP A 121 -6.67 2.09 12.68
N ILE A 122 -5.41 1.81 12.32
CA ILE A 122 -4.89 2.07 10.97
C ILE A 122 -5.77 1.39 9.92
N GLN A 123 -6.73 2.15 9.40
CA GLN A 123 -7.55 1.84 8.26
C GLN A 123 -6.79 2.22 6.98
N VAL A 124 -6.98 1.42 5.94
CA VAL A 124 -6.55 1.73 4.57
C VAL A 124 -7.06 3.13 4.18
N GLY A 125 -6.16 4.06 3.86
CA GLY A 125 -6.52 5.30 3.14
C GLY A 125 -6.41 6.65 3.86
N LYS A 126 -5.65 6.80 4.97
CA LYS A 126 -5.33 8.17 5.46
C LYS A 126 -4.23 8.82 4.62
N PHE A 127 -4.50 10.04 4.16
CA PHE A 127 -3.68 10.81 3.24
C PHE A 127 -2.39 11.32 3.93
N ILE A 128 -1.24 11.08 3.29
CA ILE A 128 0.03 11.74 3.62
C ILE A 128 0.08 12.98 2.71
N SER A 129 0.43 14.15 3.26
CA SER A 129 0.51 15.36 2.43
C SER A 129 1.50 15.20 1.28
N LYS A 130 1.33 16.02 0.25
CA LYS A 130 2.18 15.97 -0.94
C LYS A 130 3.63 16.26 -0.59
N GLU A 131 3.84 17.21 0.32
CA GLU A 131 5.13 17.64 0.84
C GLU A 131 5.82 16.52 1.63
N GLN A 132 5.08 15.87 2.54
CA GLN A 132 5.55 14.71 3.29
C GLN A 132 5.92 13.54 2.37
N THR A 133 5.11 13.31 1.32
CA THR A 133 5.36 12.28 0.32
C THR A 133 6.67 12.55 -0.41
N TYR A 134 6.90 13.77 -0.88
CA TYR A 134 8.15 14.14 -1.55
C TYR A 134 9.36 14.02 -0.63
N ALA A 135 9.25 14.42 0.63
CA ALA A 135 10.32 14.30 1.60
C ALA A 135 10.74 12.83 1.82
N LEU A 136 9.76 11.91 1.93
CA LEU A 136 10.03 10.47 2.02
C LEU A 136 10.68 9.92 0.73
N LEU A 137 10.16 10.31 -0.44
CA LEU A 137 10.73 9.87 -1.73
C LEU A 137 12.16 10.38 -1.92
N SER A 138 12.44 11.63 -1.57
CA SER A 138 13.77 12.24 -1.56
C SER A 138 14.71 11.41 -0.69
N TYR A 139 14.33 11.15 0.56
CA TYR A 139 15.11 10.31 1.48
C TYR A 139 15.35 8.89 0.92
N PHE A 140 14.33 8.24 0.37
CA PHE A 140 14.48 6.89 -0.18
C PHE A 140 15.37 6.84 -1.42
N ASN A 141 15.30 7.84 -2.29
CA ASN A 141 16.13 7.90 -3.50
C ASN A 141 17.56 8.38 -3.22
N THR A 142 17.74 9.46 -2.46
CA THR A 142 19.04 10.15 -2.31
C THR A 142 19.71 9.89 -0.96
N GLY A 143 18.93 9.54 0.07
CA GLY A 143 19.42 9.44 1.45
C GLY A 143 19.43 10.76 2.21
N ASN A 144 18.98 11.87 1.58
CA ASN A 144 18.86 13.17 2.23
C ASN A 144 17.88 13.12 3.40
N ARG A 145 18.36 13.40 4.61
CA ARG A 145 17.58 13.36 5.86
C ARG A 145 16.95 14.71 6.20
N ASP A 146 17.50 15.81 5.71
CA ASP A 146 17.17 17.16 6.17
C ASP A 146 15.72 17.54 5.82
N GLU A 147 15.26 17.20 4.62
CA GLU A 147 13.87 17.44 4.23
C GLU A 147 12.90 16.51 4.96
N MET A 148 13.31 15.28 5.20
CA MET A 148 12.50 14.27 5.87
C MET A 148 12.31 14.60 7.35
N GLU A 149 13.35 15.04 8.06
CA GLU A 149 13.28 15.38 9.49
C GLU A 149 12.42 16.62 9.77
N LYS A 150 12.25 17.53 8.80
CA LYS A 150 11.30 18.66 8.91
C LYS A 150 9.85 18.19 9.10
N TYR A 151 9.48 17.10 8.44
CA TYR A 151 8.11 16.57 8.47
C TYR A 151 7.93 15.36 9.39
N PHE A 152 9.02 14.65 9.69
CA PHE A 152 9.05 13.48 10.56
C PHE A 152 10.21 13.62 11.56
N PRO A 153 10.13 14.56 12.52
CA PRO A 153 11.17 14.73 13.52
C PRO A 153 11.20 13.51 14.43
N ASN A 154 12.37 12.90 14.62
CA ASN A 154 12.54 11.87 15.64
C ASN A 154 12.35 12.53 17.01
N LYS A 155 11.20 12.30 17.65
CA LYS A 155 11.05 12.66 19.06
C LYS A 155 11.85 11.62 19.88
N ARG A 156 13.00 12.05 20.39
CA ARG A 156 13.76 11.31 21.39
C ARG A 156 12.97 11.18 22.69
#